data_AF-A0A1H8LXX7-F1
#
_entry.id   AF-A0A1H8LXX7-F1
#
_cell.length_a   1.000
_cell.length_b   1.000
_cell.length_c   1.000
_cell.angle_alpha   90.00
_cell.angle_beta   90.00
_cell.angle_gamma   90.00
#
_symmetry.space_group_name_H-M   'P 1'
#
loop_
_entity.id
_entity.type
_entity.pdbx_description
1 polymer ?
#
loop_
_entity_poly.entity_id
_entity_poly.type
_entity_poly.pdbx_seq_one_letter_code
_entity_poly.pdbx_strand_id
1 'polypeptide(L)'
;MKKLLPFCCCLLALGAQAQPGITEMQQARQDLASDFFSTVDFSFVTAGILGIIGALKIHKRMQDGNRDITPDISGWFYAAIFILLAGVFLKALFGI
;
A
#
# COMPACT_ATOMS: atom_id res chain seq x y z
N MET A 1 -44.96 23.05 18.22
CA MET A 1 -44.07 22.54 17.14
C MET A 1 -43.05 21.50 17.60
N LYS A 2 -42.59 21.48 18.88
CA LYS A 2 -41.58 20.53 19.38
C LYS A 2 -41.99 19.03 19.44
N LYS A 3 -43.29 18.70 19.46
CA LYS A 3 -43.79 17.31 19.55
C LYS A 3 -43.99 16.62 18.19
N LEU A 4 -43.85 17.34 17.08
CA LEU A 4 -43.94 16.80 15.72
C LEU A 4 -42.65 16.08 15.28
N LEU A 5 -41.49 16.55 15.76
CA LEU A 5 -40.19 15.95 15.46
C LEU A 5 -40.04 14.49 15.93
N PRO A 6 -40.39 14.10 17.18
CA PRO A 6 -40.26 12.70 17.61
C PRO A 6 -41.24 11.76 16.91
N PHE A 7 -42.43 12.26 16.55
CA PHE A 7 -43.45 11.47 15.84
C PHE A 7 -42.98 11.12 14.41
N CYS A 8 -42.29 12.04 13.74
CA CYS A 8 -41.71 11.82 12.41
C CYS A 8 -40.56 10.79 12.45
N CYS A 9 -39.70 10.83 13.49
CA CYS A 9 -38.65 9.82 13.68
C CYS A 9 -39.21 8.40 13.91
N CYS A 10 -40.31 8.26 14.65
CA CYS A 10 -40.93 6.94 14.87
C CYS A 10 -41.51 6.35 13.57
N LEU A 11 -42.06 7.18 12.67
CA LEU A 11 -42.59 6.73 11.38
C LEU A 11 -41.48 6.27 10.42
N LEU A 12 -40.28 6.86 10.50
CA LEU A 12 -39.11 6.44 9.72
C LEU A 12 -38.57 5.07 10.15
N ALA A 13 -38.72 4.69 11.43
CA ALA A 13 -38.24 3.41 11.95
C ALA A 13 -39.06 2.21 11.43
N LEU A 14 -40.34 2.41 11.07
CA LEU A 14 -41.23 1.36 10.55
C LEU A 14 -40.89 0.90 9.12
N GLY A 15 -40.11 1.68 8.37
CA GLY A 15 -39.65 1.37 7.01
C GLY A 15 -38.17 1.02 6.89
N ALA A 16 -37.44 0.93 8.00
CA ALA A 16 -36.00 0.68 7.99
C ALA A 16 -35.71 -0.78 7.58
N GLN A 17 -35.29 -0.98 6.34
CA GLN A 17 -34.66 -2.22 5.89
C GLN A 17 -33.18 -2.17 6.31
N ALA A 18 -32.70 -3.17 7.03
CA ALA A 18 -31.27 -3.30 7.30
C ALA A 18 -30.55 -3.56 5.96
N GLN A 19 -29.60 -2.69 5.60
CA GLN A 19 -28.85 -2.82 4.36
C GLN A 19 -28.01 -4.11 4.43
N PRO A 20 -28.10 -5.02 3.44
CA PRO A 20 -27.31 -6.24 3.44
C PRO A 20 -25.83 -5.89 3.24
N GLY A 21 -25.08 -5.83 4.34
CA GLY A 21 -23.67 -5.42 4.33
C GLY A 21 -22.72 -6.38 3.62
N ILE A 22 -23.18 -7.57 3.19
CA ILE A 22 -22.33 -8.55 2.48
C ILE A 22 -21.90 -8.01 1.11
N THR A 23 -22.82 -7.42 0.35
CA THR A 23 -22.50 -6.87 -0.99
C THR A 23 -21.49 -5.73 -0.89
N GLU A 24 -21.65 -4.84 0.09
CA GLU A 24 -20.72 -3.73 0.31
C GLU A 24 -19.35 -4.20 0.82
N MET A 25 -19.31 -5.23 1.67
CA MET A 25 -18.06 -5.86 2.08
C MET A 25 -17.34 -6.52 0.91
N GLN A 26 -18.07 -7.17 0.00
CA GLN A 26 -17.49 -7.79 -1.20
C GLN A 26 -16.92 -6.74 -2.16
N GLN A 27 -17.62 -5.60 -2.31
CA GLN A 27 -17.13 -4.46 -3.07
C GLN A 27 -15.86 -3.87 -2.44
N ALA A 28 -15.88 -3.62 -1.13
CA ALA A 28 -14.72 -3.09 -0.41
C ALA A 28 -13.50 -4.03 -0.49
N ARG A 29 -13.70 -5.35 -0.54
CA ARG A 29 -12.63 -6.32 -0.78
C ARG A 29 -12.00 -6.19 -2.17
N GLN A 30 -12.82 -6.01 -3.21
CA GLN A 30 -12.34 -5.82 -4.58
C GLN A 30 -11.59 -4.50 -4.74
N ASP A 31 -12.12 -3.42 -4.17
CA ASP A 31 -11.50 -2.10 -4.20
C ASP A 31 -10.15 -2.14 -3.49
N LEU A 32 -10.08 -2.77 -2.30
CA LEU A 32 -8.83 -2.93 -1.55
C LEU A 32 -7.79 -3.75 -2.34
N ALA A 33 -8.21 -4.82 -3.03
CA ALA A 33 -7.31 -5.62 -3.85
C ALA A 33 -6.77 -4.83 -5.04
N SER A 34 -7.62 -4.07 -5.73
CA SER A 34 -7.24 -3.18 -6.84
C SER A 34 -6.25 -2.10 -6.38
N ASP A 35 -6.56 -1.42 -5.28
CA ASP A 35 -5.72 -0.37 -4.71
C ASP A 35 -4.36 -0.90 -4.26
N PHE A 36 -4.33 -2.13 -3.77
CA PHE A 36 -3.10 -2.80 -3.37
C PHE A 36 -2.16 -3.02 -4.58
N PHE A 37 -2.66 -3.50 -5.73
CA PHE A 37 -1.83 -3.65 -6.93
C PHE A 37 -1.25 -2.32 -7.40
N SER A 38 -2.08 -1.28 -7.47
CA SER A 38 -1.65 0.07 -7.86
C SER A 38 -0.57 0.62 -6.92
N THR A 39 -0.74 0.42 -5.60
CA THR A 39 0.23 0.86 -4.59
C THR A 39 1.55 0.10 -4.69
N VAL A 40 1.52 -1.20 -4.95
CA VAL A 40 2.73 -2.01 -5.16
C VAL A 40 3.49 -1.55 -6.40
N ASP A 41 2.80 -1.29 -7.51
CA ASP A 41 3.43 -0.81 -8.74
C ASP A 41 4.07 0.57 -8.54
N PHE A 42 3.37 1.49 -7.85
CA PHE A 42 3.93 2.78 -7.47
C PHE A 42 5.17 2.63 -6.57
N SER A 43 5.14 1.70 -5.62
CA SER A 43 6.30 1.40 -4.78
C SER A 43 7.49 0.89 -5.58
N PHE A 44 7.28 0.08 -6.62
CA PHE A 44 8.37 -0.38 -7.48
C PHE A 44 8.95 0.74 -8.34
N VAL A 45 8.12 1.64 -8.87
CA VAL A 45 8.58 2.80 -9.63
C VAL A 45 9.46 3.71 -8.76
N THR A 46 9.00 4.05 -7.55
CA THR A 46 9.76 4.88 -6.62
C THR A 46 11.04 4.18 -6.15
N ALA A 47 10.99 2.88 -5.88
CA ALA A 47 12.17 2.07 -5.57
C ALA A 47 13.19 2.03 -6.71
N GLY A 48 12.75 1.96 -7.97
CA GLY A 48 13.62 2.01 -9.14
C GLY A 48 14.39 3.34 -9.21
N ILE A 49 13.70 4.46 -8.99
CA ILE A 49 14.33 5.80 -8.96
C ILE A 49 15.36 5.88 -7.84
N LEU A 50 15.00 5.47 -6.62
CA LEU A 50 15.91 5.47 -5.47
C LEU A 50 17.08 4.50 -5.67
N GLY A 51 16.85 3.36 -6.33
CA GLY A 51 17.87 2.38 -6.68
C GLY A 51 18.93 2.95 -7.62
N ILE A 52 18.52 3.69 -8.64
CA ILE A 52 19.43 4.39 -9.56
C ILE A 52 20.24 5.45 -8.80
N ILE A 53 19.59 6.27 -7.96
CA ILE A 53 20.29 7.28 -7.15
C ILE A 53 21.32 6.63 -6.21
N GLY A 54 20.96 5.50 -5.58
CA GLY A 54 21.87 4.72 -4.74
C GLY A 54 23.09 4.21 -5.52
N ALA A 55 22.87 3.67 -6.72
CA ALA A 55 23.96 3.19 -7.58
C ALA A 55 24.90 4.32 -7.99
N LEU A 56 24.38 5.51 -8.31
CA LEU A 56 25.20 6.69 -8.62
C LEU A 56 26.06 7.13 -7.44
N LYS A 57 25.52 7.09 -6.21
CA LYS A 57 26.28 7.43 -4.99
C LYS A 57 27.41 6.44 -4.74
N ILE A 58 27.16 5.15 -4.91
CA ILE A 58 28.18 4.10 -4.77
C ILE A 58 29.26 4.29 -5.83
N HIS A 59 28.86 4.54 -7.08
CA HIS A 59 29.80 4.77 -8.18
C HIS A 59 30.69 5.98 -7.91
N LYS A 60 30.12 7.09 -7.44
CA LYS A 60 30.88 8.28 -7.03
C LYS A 60 31.89 7.93 -5.93
N ARG A 61 31.46 7.21 -4.89
CA ARG A 61 32.33 6.80 -3.78
C ARG A 61 33.48 5.88 -4.23
N MET A 62 33.24 5.05 -5.23
CA MET A 62 34.25 4.20 -5.87
C MET A 62 35.26 5.03 -6.69
N GLN A 63 34.80 6.06 -7.40
CA GLN A 63 35.69 6.99 -8.11
C GLN A 63 36.51 7.86 -7.16
N ASP A 64 35.97 8.23 -6.00
CA ASP A 64 36.65 9.04 -4.99
C ASP A 64 37.78 8.26 -4.25
N GLY A 65 38.04 7.00 -4.62
CA GLY A 65 39.15 6.19 -4.10
C GLY A 65 38.92 5.63 -2.69
N ASN A 66 37.67 5.63 -2.20
CA ASN A 66 37.35 5.07 -0.89
C ASN A 66 37.56 3.54 -0.88
N ARG A 67 38.27 3.04 0.14
CA ARG A 67 38.65 1.61 0.22
C ARG A 67 37.53 0.72 0.77
N ASP A 68 36.54 1.30 1.46
CA ASP A 68 35.47 0.58 2.13
C ASP A 68 34.10 0.84 1.48
N ILE A 69 33.89 0.32 0.28
CA ILE A 69 32.60 0.42 -0.46
C ILE A 69 31.75 -0.85 -0.36
N THR A 70 32.34 -1.97 0.07
CA THR A 70 31.65 -3.27 0.16
C THR A 70 30.38 -3.23 1.01
N PRO A 71 30.34 -2.56 2.19
CA PRO A 71 29.11 -2.43 2.96
C PRO A 71 28.02 -1.68 2.20
N ASP A 72 28.37 -0.61 1.48
CA ASP A 72 27.40 0.20 0.74
C ASP A 72 26.79 -0.60 -0.43
N ILE A 73 27.63 -1.34 -1.17
CA ILE A 73 27.18 -2.21 -2.27
C ILE A 73 26.26 -3.29 -1.74
N SER A 74 26.66 -3.97 -0.65
CA SER A 74 25.86 -5.04 -0.07
C SER A 74 24.52 -4.53 0.48
N GLY A 75 24.52 -3.38 1.17
CA GLY A 75 23.30 -2.76 1.69
C GLY A 75 22.34 -2.34 0.59
N TRP A 76 22.85 -1.74 -0.49
CA TRP A 76 22.05 -1.39 -1.67
C TRP A 76 21.47 -2.63 -2.35
N PHE A 77 22.26 -3.70 -2.48
CA PHE A 77 21.82 -4.95 -3.09
C PHE A 77 20.73 -5.65 -2.27
N TYR A 78 20.92 -5.79 -0.95
CA TYR A 78 19.92 -6.40 -0.07
C TYR A 78 18.64 -5.58 0.01
N ALA A 79 18.72 -4.25 -0.05
CA ALA A 79 17.54 -3.39 -0.12
C ALA A 79 16.73 -3.62 -1.41
N ALA A 80 17.40 -3.81 -2.56
CA ALA A 80 16.73 -4.11 -3.81
C ALA A 80 16.01 -5.48 -3.78
N ILE A 81 16.66 -6.51 -3.23
CA ILE A 81 16.03 -7.83 -3.04
C ILE A 81 14.84 -7.74 -2.08
N PHE A 82 15.00 -7.01 -0.97
CA PHE A 82 13.93 -6.85 0.01
C PHE A 82 12.67 -6.25 -0.63
N ILE A 83 12.79 -5.21 -1.45
CA ILE A 83 11.64 -4.60 -2.11
C ILE A 83 10.98 -5.57 -3.11
N LEU A 84 11.76 -6.33 -3.87
CA LEU A 84 11.24 -7.36 -4.78
C LEU A 84 10.44 -8.43 -4.03
N LEU A 85 10.95 -8.89 -2.88
CA LEU A 85 10.30 -9.90 -2.06
C LEU A 85 9.10 -9.35 -1.28
N ALA A 86 9.15 -8.10 -0.83
CA ALA A 86 8.08 -7.48 -0.04
C ALA A 86 6.74 -7.47 -0.79
N GLY A 87 6.76 -7.23 -2.10
CA GLY A 87 5.54 -7.27 -2.93
C GLY A 87 4.91 -8.68 -2.96
N VAL A 88 5.72 -9.72 -3.13
CA VAL A 88 5.25 -11.12 -3.13
C VAL A 88 4.78 -11.54 -1.73
N PHE A 89 5.51 -11.14 -0.70
CA PHE A 89 5.17 -11.42 0.69
C PHE A 89 3.83 -10.80 1.09
N LEU A 90 3.59 -9.53 0.75
CA LEU A 90 2.34 -8.85 1.07
C LEU A 90 1.16 -9.47 0.30
N LYS A 91 1.34 -9.80 -0.99
CA LYS A 91 0.33 -10.55 -1.78
C LYS A 91 -0.04 -11.87 -1.09
N ALA A 92 0.96 -12.65 -0.71
CA ALA A 92 0.76 -13.92 0.00
C ALA A 92 0.07 -13.74 1.37
N LEU A 93 0.42 -12.68 2.12
CA LEU A 93 -0.16 -12.39 3.44
C LEU A 93 -1.63 -12.01 3.36
N PHE A 94 -2.04 -11.25 2.34
CA PHE A 94 -3.43 -10.85 2.14
C PHE A 94 -4.25 -11.86 1.32
N GLY A 95 -3.61 -12.89 0.77
CA GLY A 95 -4.29 -13.90 -0.05
C GLY A 95 -4.78 -13.37 -1.39
N ILE A 96 -4.03 -12.42 -1.97
CA ILE A 96 -4.32 -11.75 -3.25
C ILE A 96 -3.30 -12.19 -4.31
#